data_AF-A0A7S3EKK5-F1
#
_entry.id   AF-A0A7S3EKK5-F1
#
_cell.length_a   1.000
_cell.length_b   1.000
_cell.length_c   1.000
_cell.angle_alpha   90.00
_cell.angle_beta   90.00
_cell.angle_gamma   90.00
#
_symmetry.space_group_name_H-M   'P 1'
#
loop_
_entity.id
_entity.type
_entity.pdbx_description
1 polymer ?
#
loop_
_entity_poly.entity_id
_entity_poly.type
_entity_poly.pdbx_seq_one_letter_code
_entity_poly.pdbx_strand_id
1 'polypeptide(L)'
;MISSRKDPSRWIFPKGTIEPDEGPQQVVLRETEEEAGVTGSVQERLHYETVGKQQTMFLLQVHSHVENWLEVTNSHQFDAKYPNLISSSAQERERSRRWMSVEEAFLVAKQMRYV
;
A
#
# COMPACT_ATOMS: atom_id res chain seq x y z
N MET A 1 -7.00 -0.89 3.69
CA MET A 1 -6.02 -1.89 3.24
C MET A 1 -5.98 -1.91 1.71
N ILE A 2 -4.93 -2.48 1.12
CA ILE A 2 -4.75 -2.61 -0.33
C ILE A 2 -4.50 -4.06 -0.73
N SER A 3 -4.80 -4.47 -1.95
CA SER A 3 -4.46 -5.82 -2.43
C SER A 3 -2.93 -5.97 -2.63
N SER A 4 -2.43 -7.19 -2.44
CA SER A 4 -1.03 -7.53 -2.69
C SER A 4 -0.78 -7.72 -4.19
N ARG A 5 0.29 -7.13 -4.72
CA ARG A 5 0.73 -7.36 -6.11
C ARG A 5 1.10 -8.81 -6.40
N LYS A 6 1.62 -9.54 -5.40
CA LYS A 6 2.05 -10.93 -5.57
C LYS A 6 0.88 -11.91 -5.57
N ASP A 7 -0.17 -11.57 -4.83
CA ASP A 7 -1.35 -12.41 -4.64
C ASP A 7 -2.54 -11.49 -4.38
N PRO A 8 -3.32 -11.13 -5.42
CA PRO A 8 -4.43 -10.17 -5.30
C PRO A 8 -5.53 -10.60 -4.33
N SER A 9 -5.58 -11.88 -3.94
CA SER A 9 -6.52 -12.37 -2.92
C SER A 9 -6.15 -11.93 -1.50
N ARG A 10 -4.90 -11.50 -1.28
CA ARG A 10 -4.40 -11.03 0.01
C ARG A 10 -4.48 -9.53 0.12
N TRP A 11 -4.91 -9.06 1.28
CA TRP A 11 -4.94 -7.65 1.63
C TRP A 11 -3.80 -7.32 2.59
N ILE A 12 -3.04 -6.27 2.29
CA ILE A 12 -1.91 -5.79 3.08
C ILE A 12 -2.12 -4.34 3.49
N PHE A 13 -1.31 -3.89 4.44
CA PHE A 13 -1.13 -2.46 4.69
C PHE A 13 -0.25 -1.84 3.59
N PRO A 14 -0.44 -0.56 3.26
CA PRO A 14 0.53 0.19 2.48
C PRO A 14 1.89 0.16 3.15
N LYS A 15 2.95 -0.11 2.38
CA LYS A 15 4.30 -0.29 2.93
C LYS A 15 5.38 -0.26 1.86
N GLY A 16 6.47 0.42 2.17
CA GLY A 16 7.71 0.35 1.39
C GLY A 16 8.96 0.63 2.21
N THR A 17 10.04 0.90 1.49
CA THR A 17 11.37 1.09 2.06
C THR A 17 11.61 2.57 2.38
N ILE A 18 12.43 2.82 3.40
CA ILE A 18 12.95 4.16 3.67
C ILE A 18 13.98 4.51 2.59
N GLU A 19 13.78 5.63 1.90
CA GLU A 19 14.74 6.18 0.94
C GLU A 19 15.85 6.99 1.63
N PRO A 20 17.03 7.24 0.99
CA PRO A 20 18.19 7.86 1.63
C PRO A 20 17.96 9.22 2.29
N ASP A 21 16.97 9.99 1.82
CA ASP A 21 16.64 11.34 2.31
C ASP A 21 15.27 11.41 3.01
N GLU A 22 14.74 10.25 3.42
CA GLU A 22 13.39 10.11 3.96
C GLU A 22 13.39 9.61 5.41
N GLY A 23 12.59 10.25 6.28
CA GLY A 23 12.29 9.76 7.62
C GLY A 23 11.13 8.74 7.61
N PRO A 24 10.99 7.89 8.64
CA PRO A 24 9.93 6.87 8.69
C PRO A 24 8.51 7.41 8.51
N GLN A 25 8.22 8.62 9.01
CA GLN A 25 6.90 9.24 8.86
C GLN A 25 6.66 9.74 7.43
N GLN A 26 7.70 10.21 6.74
CA GLN A 26 7.61 10.62 5.34
C GLN A 26 7.30 9.41 4.45
N VAL A 27 7.93 8.25 4.72
CA VAL A 27 7.62 6.99 4.02
C VAL A 27 6.14 6.65 4.17
N VAL A 28 5.57 6.78 5.37
CA VAL A 28 4.14 6.48 5.59
C VAL A 28 3.27 7.37 4.72
N LEU A 29 3.55 8.68 4.67
CA LEU A 29 2.78 9.61 3.85
C LEU A 29 2.91 9.28 2.36
N ARG A 30 4.14 9.10 1.88
CA ARG A 30 4.42 8.77 0.47
C ARG A 30 3.77 7.44 0.06
N GLU A 31 4.00 6.37 0.80
CA GLU A 31 3.47 5.02 0.46
C GLU A 31 1.95 4.96 0.56
N THR A 32 1.32 5.69 1.49
CA THR A 32 -0.16 5.70 1.59
C THR A 32 -0.80 6.52 0.48
N GLU A 33 -0.14 7.57 0.01
CA GLU A 33 -0.55 8.32 -1.18
C GLU A 33 -0.32 7.50 -2.46
N GLU A 34 0.86 6.88 -2.61
CA GLU A 34 1.25 6.11 -3.79
C GLU A 34 0.47 4.80 -3.91
N GLU A 35 0.36 3.99 -2.87
CA GLU A 35 -0.23 2.66 -2.95
C GLU A 35 -1.76 2.67 -2.73
N ALA A 36 -2.31 3.70 -2.07
CA ALA A 36 -3.73 3.76 -1.69
C ALA A 36 -4.46 5.07 -2.03
N GLY A 37 -3.76 6.10 -2.51
CA GLY A 37 -4.37 7.41 -2.79
C GLY A 37 -4.91 8.10 -1.54
N VAL A 38 -4.30 7.86 -0.38
CA VAL A 38 -4.77 8.36 0.92
C VAL A 38 -3.77 9.39 1.45
N THR A 39 -4.27 10.53 1.94
CA THR A 39 -3.44 11.54 2.61
C THR A 39 -3.98 11.85 4.01
N GLY A 40 -3.09 12.28 4.90
CA GLY A 40 -3.44 12.41 6.31
C GLY A 40 -2.29 12.92 7.17
N SER A 41 -2.43 12.72 8.48
CA SER A 41 -1.41 13.03 9.47
C SER A 41 -0.94 11.76 10.18
N VAL A 42 0.39 11.59 10.28
CA VAL A 42 0.98 10.47 11.02
C VAL A 42 0.87 10.75 12.51
N GLN A 43 0.34 9.78 13.23
CA GLN A 43 0.12 9.82 14.66
C GLN A 43 1.15 8.92 15.35
N GLU A 44 0.70 7.95 16.12
CA GLU A 44 1.54 7.08 16.94
C GLU A 44 2.40 6.12 16.11
N ARG A 45 3.65 5.95 16.55
CA ARG A 45 4.54 4.89 16.06
C ARG A 45 4.17 3.57 16.73
N LEU A 46 3.83 2.59 15.92
CA LEU A 46 3.59 1.21 16.33
C LEU A 46 4.79 0.36 15.91
N HIS A 47 5.61 -0.06 16.85
CA HIS A 47 6.77 -0.90 16.52
C HIS A 47 6.36 -2.36 16.31
N TYR A 48 6.83 -3.00 15.24
CA TYR A 48 6.56 -4.41 14.97
C TYR A 48 7.79 -5.13 14.39
N GLU A 49 8.27 -6.13 15.11
CA GLU A 49 9.38 -6.97 14.66
C GLU A 49 8.86 -8.32 14.17
N THR A 50 9.15 -8.64 12.92
CA THR A 50 9.08 -10.02 12.42
C THR A 50 10.46 -10.63 12.46
N VAL A 51 10.55 -11.96 12.63
CA VAL A 51 11.82 -12.68 12.63
C VAL A 51 12.62 -12.32 11.37
N GLY A 52 13.74 -11.61 11.54
CA GLY A 52 14.65 -11.22 10.46
C GLY A 52 14.28 -9.97 9.65
N LYS A 53 13.15 -9.29 9.93
CA LYS A 53 12.81 -8.00 9.30
C LYS A 53 12.23 -7.02 10.33
N GLN A 54 12.94 -5.92 10.54
CA GLN A 54 12.44 -4.80 11.31
C GLN A 54 11.43 -4.03 10.46
N GLN A 55 10.18 -3.98 10.91
CA GLN A 55 9.15 -3.15 10.33
C GLN A 55 8.72 -2.10 11.35
N THR A 56 8.24 -0.96 10.88
CA THR A 56 7.63 0.02 11.77
C THR A 56 6.31 0.42 11.15
N MET A 57 5.26 0.24 11.94
CA MET A 57 3.90 0.61 11.61
C MET A 57 3.62 1.99 12.22
N PHE A 58 2.67 2.71 11.64
CA PHE A 58 2.20 3.97 12.20
C PHE A 58 0.69 4.04 12.09
N LEU A 59 0.05 4.70 13.05
CA LEU A 59 -1.32 5.15 12.88
C LEU A 59 -1.34 6.36 11.96
N LEU A 60 -2.16 6.31 10.91
CA LEU A 60 -2.43 7.43 10.03
C LEU A 60 -3.87 7.90 10.26
N GLN A 61 -4.04 9.16 10.65
CA GLN A 61 -5.34 9.80 10.62
C GLN A 61 -5.61 10.30 9.20
N VAL A 62 -6.55 9.65 8.52
CA VAL A 62 -6.91 9.98 7.15
C VAL A 62 -7.69 11.29 7.10
N HIS A 63 -7.30 12.19 6.19
CA HIS A 63 -8.00 13.45 5.93
C HIS A 63 -8.72 13.42 4.59
N SER A 64 -8.11 12.82 3.56
CA SER A 64 -8.70 12.73 2.23
C SER A 64 -8.19 11.51 1.47
N HIS A 65 -8.90 11.17 0.40
CA HIS A 65 -8.50 10.12 -0.51
C HIS A 65 -8.97 10.44 -1.94
N VAL A 66 -8.31 9.83 -2.92
CA VAL A 66 -8.72 9.85 -4.33
C VAL A 66 -9.06 8.45 -4.81
N GLU A 67 -9.90 8.36 -5.85
CA GLU A 67 -10.27 7.08 -6.47
C GLU A 67 -9.25 6.62 -7.51
N ASN A 68 -8.59 7.57 -8.19
CA ASN A 68 -7.51 7.30 -9.15
C ASN A 68 -6.22 7.87 -8.58
N TRP A 69 -5.32 7.01 -8.11
CA TRP A 69 -4.07 7.42 -7.45
C TRP A 69 -2.83 7.07 -8.26
N LEU A 70 -1.65 7.51 -7.77
CA LEU A 70 -0.39 7.50 -8.51
C LEU A 70 -0.01 6.13 -9.09
N GLU A 71 -0.07 5.04 -8.30
CA GLU A 71 0.25 3.71 -8.82
C GLU A 71 -0.69 3.24 -9.94
N VAL A 72 -1.99 3.51 -9.80
CA VAL A 72 -2.99 3.20 -10.83
C VAL A 72 -2.75 4.05 -12.08
N THR A 73 -2.51 5.35 -11.89
CA THR A 73 -2.32 6.31 -12.98
C THR A 73 -1.03 6.03 -13.76
N ASN A 74 0.06 5.71 -13.08
CA ASN A 74 1.34 5.39 -13.71
C ASN A 74 1.25 4.10 -14.53
N SER A 75 0.47 3.11 -14.10
CA SER A 75 0.21 1.90 -14.91
C SER A 75 -0.51 2.27 -16.21
N HIS A 76 -1.61 3.02 -16.13
CA HIS A 76 -2.37 3.43 -17.31
C HIS A 76 -1.55 4.27 -18.30
N GLN A 77 -0.73 5.20 -17.80
CA GLN A 77 0.14 6.02 -18.65
C GLN A 77 1.25 5.20 -19.32
N PHE A 78 1.83 4.22 -18.61
CA PHE A 78 2.80 3.31 -19.19
C PHE A 78 2.19 2.48 -20.33
N ASP A 79 1.01 1.91 -20.11
CA ASP A 79 0.31 1.09 -21.11
C ASP A 79 -0.08 1.91 -22.35
N ALA A 80 -0.54 3.16 -22.16
CA ALA A 80 -0.85 4.07 -23.25
C ALA A 80 0.40 4.46 -24.07
N LYS A 81 1.55 4.63 -23.42
CA LYS A 81 2.81 4.99 -24.08
C LYS A 81 3.47 3.80 -24.79
N TYR A 82 3.25 2.58 -24.32
CA TYR A 82 3.87 1.38 -24.84
C TYR A 82 2.84 0.26 -25.15
N PRO A 83 1.91 0.50 -26.10
CA PRO A 83 0.77 -0.39 -26.34
C PRO A 83 1.15 -1.78 -26.88
N ASN A 84 2.33 -1.92 -27.48
CA ASN A 84 2.83 -3.22 -27.98
C ASN A 84 3.62 -4.00 -26.91
N LEU A 85 3.84 -3.38 -25.74
CA LEU A 85 4.42 -4.01 -24.56
C LEU A 85 3.37 -4.20 -23.46
N ILE A 86 2.07 -4.14 -23.82
CA ILE A 86 0.98 -4.53 -22.92
C ILE A 86 1.22 -6.00 -22.59
N SER A 87 1.97 -6.25 -21.52
CA SER A 87 1.89 -7.51 -20.84
C SER A 87 0.46 -7.62 -20.36
N SER A 88 -0.08 -8.84 -20.35
CA SER A 88 -1.36 -9.20 -19.71
C SER A 88 -1.52 -8.71 -18.25
N SER A 89 -0.49 -8.06 -17.70
CA SER A 89 -0.36 -7.60 -16.33
C SER A 89 -0.81 -6.16 -16.06
N ALA A 90 -1.29 -5.38 -17.03
CA ALA A 90 -1.80 -4.03 -16.77
C ALA A 90 -2.93 -4.06 -15.72
N GLN A 91 -3.91 -4.96 -15.92
CA GLN A 91 -4.97 -5.26 -14.96
C GLN A 91 -4.50 -6.08 -13.74
N GLU A 92 -3.40 -6.83 -13.85
CA GLU A 92 -2.84 -7.61 -12.72
C GLU A 92 -1.95 -6.78 -11.78
N ARG A 93 -1.51 -5.60 -12.22
CA ARG A 93 -0.73 -4.64 -11.41
C ARG A 93 -1.62 -3.68 -10.61
N GLU A 94 -2.90 -3.63 -10.94
CA GLU A 94 -3.83 -2.71 -10.33
C GLU A 94 -4.20 -3.20 -8.92
N ARG A 95 -3.78 -2.44 -7.92
CA ARG A 95 -4.15 -2.72 -6.55
C ARG A 95 -5.54 -2.21 -6.28
N SER A 96 -6.35 -3.01 -5.61
CA SER A 96 -7.63 -2.57 -5.08
C SER A 96 -7.43 -1.99 -3.68
N ARG A 97 -8.19 -0.96 -3.32
CA ARG A 97 -8.28 -0.43 -1.94
C ARG A 97 -9.60 -0.85 -1.32
N ARG A 98 -9.58 -1.23 -0.04
CA ARG A 98 -10.78 -1.49 0.75
C ARG A 98 -10.69 -0.85 2.14
N TRP A 99 -11.73 -0.13 2.50
CA TRP A 99 -11.98 0.31 3.88
C TRP A 99 -12.54 -0.88 4.67
N MET A 100 -12.04 -1.07 5.88
CA MET A 100 -12.40 -2.18 6.75
C MET A 100 -12.58 -1.65 8.17
N SER A 101 -13.49 -2.25 8.93
CA SER A 101 -13.50 -2.10 10.37
C SER A 101 -12.23 -2.71 10.97
N VAL A 102 -11.90 -2.34 12.22
CA VAL A 102 -10.73 -2.90 12.93
C VAL A 102 -10.85 -4.42 13.05
N GLU A 103 -12.06 -4.93 13.30
CA GLU A 103 -12.32 -6.37 13.43
C GLU A 103 -12.12 -7.10 12.09
N GLU A 104 -12.65 -6.56 11.00
CA GLU A 104 -12.42 -7.12 9.65
C GLU A 104 -10.93 -7.14 9.31
N ALA A 105 -10.23 -6.01 9.53
CA ALA A 105 -8.80 -5.89 9.24
C ALA A 105 -7.99 -6.89 10.07
N PHE A 106 -8.36 -7.10 11.34
CA PHE A 106 -7.71 -8.08 12.22
C PHE A 106 -7.90 -9.53 11.72
N LEU A 107 -9.12 -9.89 11.29
CA LEU A 107 -9.39 -11.23 10.74
C LEU A 107 -8.61 -11.48 9.45
N VAL A 108 -8.56 -10.48 8.57
CA VAL A 108 -7.82 -10.55 7.30
C VAL A 108 -6.32 -10.65 7.56
N ALA A 109 -5.77 -9.83 8.46
CA ALA A 109 -4.36 -9.87 8.83
C ALA A 109 -3.96 -11.21 9.48
N LYS A 110 -4.84 -11.84 10.27
CA LYS A 110 -4.59 -13.18 10.87
C LYS A 110 -4.46 -14.31 9.85
N GLN A 111 -5.18 -14.23 8.73
CA GLN A 111 -5.06 -15.21 7.66
C GLN A 111 -3.70 -15.10 6.94
N MET A 112 -3.04 -13.95 7.05
CA MET A 112 -1.67 -13.78 6.64
C MET A 112 -0.75 -14.43 7.68
N ARG A 113 -0.54 -15.74 7.57
CA ARG A 113 0.62 -16.35 8.24
C ARG A 113 1.87 -15.66 7.69
N TYR A 114 2.48 -14.80 8.50
CA TYR A 114 3.86 -14.38 8.29
C TYR A 114 4.70 -15.65 8.47
N VAL A 115 5.02 -16.29 7.35
CA VAL A 115 5.95 -17.42 7.27
C VAL A 115 7.37 -16.90 7.36
#